data_AF-A0A9P7GNS2-F1
#
_entry.id   AF-A0A9P7GNS2-F1
#
_cell.length_a   1.000
_cell.length_b   1.000
_cell.length_c   1.000
_cell.angle_alpha   90.00
_cell.angle_beta   90.00
_cell.angle_gamma   90.00
#
_symmetry.space_group_name_H-M   'P 1'
#
loop_
_entity.id
_entity.type
_entity.pdbx_description
1 polymer ?
#
loop_
_entity_poly.entity_id
_entity_poly.type
_entity_poly.pdbx_seq_one_letter_code
_entity_poly.pdbx_strand_id
1 'polypeptide(L)'
;MGGISTRNFKMFRREHPEERGDRDEHVGRSQPGGQLRASAQRILRHLLYNQPLPLLIQSELVDQRKNISQTVAGAELNRELLAQAEKHRQEMMALRDEMTRAVNEQDEQTRQELEVELNGLAEELRCVREESQNLVSNYDAEKARFEGQIRAMNEAIIEENKRAEAAYLWHLRELEKRLYEASLRSAETIQELDGWIIDARTPTNTSNPSLQYCAYYLNFGAHI
;
A
#
# COMPACT_ATOMS: atom_id res chain seq x y z
N MET A 1 -8.86 -40.17 31.76
CA MET A 1 -8.05 -39.31 32.65
C MET A 1 -7.01 -38.58 31.82
N GLY A 2 -6.97 -37.25 31.90
CA GLY A 2 -6.04 -36.42 31.12
C GLY A 2 -6.48 -34.97 31.15
N GLY A 3 -6.38 -34.33 32.32
CA GLY A 3 -6.76 -32.93 32.53
C GLY A 3 -5.74 -31.99 31.90
N ILE A 4 -6.22 -31.07 31.06
CA ILE A 4 -5.39 -29.98 30.53
C ILE A 4 -5.31 -28.89 31.59
N SER A 5 -4.07 -28.66 32.04
CA SER A 5 -3.64 -27.67 33.01
C SER A 5 -3.84 -26.25 32.47
N THR A 6 -4.78 -25.50 33.05
CA THR A 6 -4.87 -24.05 32.92
C THR A 6 -3.76 -23.40 33.74
N ARG A 7 -2.61 -23.15 33.11
CA ARG A 7 -1.58 -22.29 33.69
C ARG A 7 -1.99 -20.82 33.59
N ASN A 8 -2.29 -20.27 34.76
CA ASN A 8 -2.42 -18.86 35.08
C ASN A 8 -1.36 -17.99 34.40
N PHE A 9 -1.80 -17.08 33.54
CA PHE A 9 -1.00 -15.92 33.09
C PHE A 9 -1.47 -14.68 33.86
N LYS A 10 -1.11 -14.60 35.14
CA LYS A 10 -1.02 -13.32 35.87
C LYS A 10 0.42 -12.85 35.72
N MET A 11 0.65 -11.69 35.11
CA MET A 11 1.75 -10.75 35.42
C MET A 11 1.82 -9.69 34.32
N PHE A 12 1.29 -8.49 34.58
CA PHE A 12 1.96 -7.20 34.36
C PHE A 12 1.01 -6.08 34.85
N ARG A 13 0.82 -6.03 36.18
CA ARG A 13 0.23 -4.86 36.85
C ARG A 13 1.41 -3.97 37.23
N ARG A 14 1.69 -2.92 36.43
CA ARG A 14 2.66 -1.89 36.81
C ARG A 14 2.00 -0.98 37.84
N GLU A 15 2.64 -0.87 39.00
CA GLU A 15 2.23 -0.03 40.11
C GLU A 15 2.37 1.46 39.74
N HIS A 16 1.33 2.23 40.07
CA HIS A 16 1.35 3.70 40.05
C HIS A 16 1.85 4.21 41.41
N PRO A 17 2.84 5.12 41.47
CA PRO A 17 3.08 5.89 42.68
C PRO A 17 2.27 7.19 42.65
N GLU A 18 1.40 7.27 43.65
CA GLU A 18 0.96 8.40 44.46
C GLU A 18 1.01 9.84 43.92
N GLU A 19 -0.18 10.43 44.03
CA GLU A 19 -0.52 11.85 44.00
C GLU A 19 0.27 12.64 45.06
N ARG A 20 0.85 13.77 44.64
CA ARG A 20 1.02 14.94 45.50
C ARG A 20 0.42 16.13 44.76
N GLY A 21 -0.66 16.64 45.32
CA GLY A 21 -1.34 17.82 44.81
C GLY A 21 -0.48 19.05 45.03
N ASP A 22 -0.52 19.94 44.03
CA ASP A 22 -0.41 21.36 44.26
C ASP A 22 -1.43 22.08 43.39
N ARG A 23 -2.09 23.03 44.04
CA ARG A 23 -3.12 23.91 43.53
C ARG A 23 -2.47 24.84 42.50
N ASP A 24 -3.05 24.95 41.33
CA ASP A 24 -3.05 26.21 40.58
C ASP A 24 -4.29 26.29 39.68
N GLU A 25 -5.18 27.20 40.07
CA GLU A 25 -6.31 27.67 39.29
C GLU A 25 -5.78 28.44 38.07
N HIS A 26 -5.77 27.82 36.89
CA HIS A 26 -5.66 28.55 35.62
C HIS A 26 -6.84 28.18 34.71
N VAL A 27 -7.81 29.09 34.66
CA VAL A 27 -8.91 29.14 33.70
C VAL A 27 -8.33 29.42 32.31
N GLY A 28 -7.86 28.38 31.64
CA GLY A 28 -7.46 28.39 30.24
C GLY A 28 -8.60 27.85 29.38
N ARG A 29 -9.11 28.70 28.46
CA ARG A 29 -10.10 28.34 27.43
C ARG A 29 -9.73 27.02 26.73
N SER A 30 -10.44 25.94 27.06
CA SER A 30 -10.35 24.66 26.34
C SER A 30 -10.88 24.85 24.92
N GLN A 31 -9.97 25.01 23.96
CA GLN A 31 -10.29 24.87 22.55
C GLN A 31 -10.80 23.43 22.29
N PRO A 32 -12.01 23.23 21.75
CA PRO A 32 -12.60 21.90 21.53
C PRO A 32 -11.83 21.01 20.53
N GLY A 33 -10.79 21.53 19.86
CA GLY A 33 -10.01 20.81 18.85
C GLY A 33 -8.67 20.22 19.32
N GLY A 34 -8.19 20.56 20.52
CA GLY A 34 -6.86 20.12 21.00
C GLY A 34 -6.82 18.65 21.42
N GLN A 35 -7.88 18.18 22.08
CA GLN A 35 -7.99 16.79 22.52
C GLN A 35 -8.14 15.82 21.34
N LEU A 36 -8.83 16.23 20.27
CA LEU A 36 -9.00 15.39 19.08
C LEU A 36 -7.71 15.25 18.27
N ARG A 37 -6.91 16.32 18.17
CA ARG A 37 -5.58 16.26 17.54
C ARG A 37 -4.60 15.44 18.35
N ALA A 38 -4.57 15.64 19.68
CA ALA A 38 -3.71 14.88 20.57
C ALA A 38 -4.11 13.39 20.62
N SER A 39 -5.40 13.09 20.62
CA SER A 39 -5.90 11.70 20.59
C SER A 39 -5.64 11.04 19.23
N ALA A 40 -5.87 11.75 18.12
CA ALA A 40 -5.56 11.27 16.77
C ALA A 40 -4.05 11.03 16.58
N GLN A 41 -3.19 11.95 17.05
CA GLN A 41 -1.74 11.75 17.05
C GLN A 41 -1.32 10.56 17.91
N ARG A 42 -2.00 10.33 19.04
CA ARG A 42 -1.72 9.17 19.89
C ARG A 42 -2.11 7.87 19.21
N ILE A 43 -3.27 7.82 18.54
CA ILE A 43 -3.71 6.66 17.75
C ILE A 43 -2.75 6.42 16.58
N LEU A 44 -2.37 7.48 15.84
CA LEU A 44 -1.41 7.38 14.74
C LEU A 44 -0.04 6.88 15.21
N ARG A 45 0.45 7.33 16.37
CA ARG A 45 1.68 6.77 16.96
C ARG A 45 1.52 5.29 17.27
N HIS A 46 0.40 4.86 17.82
CA HIS A 46 0.17 3.43 18.09
C HIS A 46 0.05 2.61 16.80
N LEU A 47 -0.52 3.17 15.72
CA LEU A 47 -0.62 2.50 14.42
C LEU A 47 0.73 2.44 13.69
N LEU A 48 1.53 3.51 13.75
CA LEU A 48 2.84 3.58 13.09
C LEU A 48 3.90 2.68 13.74
N TYR A 49 3.79 2.44 15.05
CA TYR A 49 4.72 1.58 15.80
C TYR A 49 4.18 0.17 16.10
N ASN A 50 2.92 -0.12 15.79
CA ASN A 50 2.43 -1.50 15.76
C ASN A 50 2.85 -2.13 14.44
N GLN A 51 3.92 -2.93 14.48
CA GLN A 51 4.17 -3.88 13.40
C GLN A 51 3.18 -5.04 13.56
N PRO A 52 2.17 -5.19 12.66
CA PRO A 52 1.33 -6.36 12.71
C PRO A 52 2.20 -7.59 12.46
N LEU A 53 2.25 -8.50 13.42
CA LEU A 53 2.80 -9.83 13.18
C LEU A 53 1.85 -10.55 12.23
N PRO A 54 2.25 -10.79 10.96
CA PRO A 54 1.39 -11.47 10.01
C PRO A 54 1.11 -12.88 10.53
N LEU A 55 -0.13 -13.34 10.34
CA LEU A 55 -0.46 -14.74 10.63
C LEU A 55 0.38 -15.63 9.71
N LEU A 56 0.78 -16.81 10.20
CA LEU A 56 1.58 -17.75 9.41
C LEU A 56 0.96 -17.99 8.03
N ILE A 57 -0.36 -18.21 7.97
CA ILE A 57 -1.08 -18.39 6.71
C ILE A 57 -0.97 -17.18 5.77
N GLN A 58 -0.95 -15.95 6.30
CA GLN A 58 -0.78 -14.74 5.48
C GLN A 58 0.63 -14.68 4.91
N SER A 59 1.65 -15.01 5.71
CA SER A 59 3.02 -15.09 5.20
C SER A 59 3.20 -16.21 4.16
N GLU A 60 2.52 -17.34 4.33
CA GLU A 60 2.56 -18.44 3.37
C GLU A 60 1.87 -18.10 2.05
N LEU A 61 0.70 -17.44 2.12
CA LEU A 61 -0.07 -17.06 0.94
C LEU A 61 0.54 -15.87 0.19
N VAL A 62 1.02 -14.87 0.92
CA VAL A 62 1.49 -13.59 0.36
C VAL A 62 2.98 -13.65 0.07
N ASP A 63 3.80 -13.96 1.08
CA ASP A 63 5.27 -13.88 0.96
C ASP A 63 5.84 -15.11 0.25
N GLN A 64 5.31 -16.30 0.56
CA GLN A 64 5.79 -17.57 -0.01
C GLN A 64 4.99 -18.03 -1.24
N ARG A 65 3.93 -17.31 -1.61
CA ARG A 65 3.04 -17.59 -2.75
C ARG A 65 2.51 -19.04 -2.79
N LYS A 66 2.34 -19.67 -1.64
CA LYS A 66 1.74 -21.01 -1.55
C LYS A 66 0.26 -20.93 -1.91
N ASN A 67 -0.27 -22.02 -2.45
CA ASN A 67 -1.73 -22.20 -2.52
C ASN A 67 -2.28 -22.58 -1.15
N ILE A 68 -3.57 -22.33 -0.89
CA ILE A 68 -4.20 -22.65 0.40
C ILE A 68 -3.95 -24.10 0.82
N SER A 69 -4.06 -25.05 -0.11
CA SER A 69 -3.81 -26.48 0.11
C SER A 69 -2.36 -26.82 0.49
N GLN A 70 -1.42 -25.91 0.21
CA GLN A 70 0.01 -26.04 0.52
C GLN A 70 0.42 -25.28 1.78
N THR A 71 -0.49 -24.47 2.36
CA THR A 71 -0.26 -23.82 3.65
C THR A 71 -0.28 -24.85 4.77
N VAL A 72 0.40 -24.58 5.88
CA VAL A 72 0.37 -25.48 7.05
C VAL A 72 -1.06 -25.64 7.58
N ALA A 73 -1.84 -24.56 7.60
CA ALA A 73 -3.24 -24.59 8.00
C ALA A 73 -4.10 -25.41 7.03
N GLY A 74 -3.89 -25.26 5.71
CA GLY A 74 -4.60 -26.05 4.70
C GLY A 74 -4.21 -27.52 4.71
N ALA A 75 -2.93 -27.83 4.98
CA ALA A 75 -2.45 -29.19 5.13
C ALA A 75 -3.03 -29.89 6.37
N GLU A 76 -3.09 -29.21 7.52
CA GLU A 76 -3.75 -29.74 8.73
C GLU A 76 -5.26 -29.89 8.53
N LEU A 77 -5.94 -28.93 7.90
CA LEU A 77 -7.35 -29.05 7.58
C LEU A 77 -7.62 -30.24 6.64
N ASN A 78 -6.81 -30.40 5.59
CA ASN A 78 -6.92 -31.53 4.67
C ASN A 78 -6.61 -32.87 5.36
N ARG A 79 -5.65 -32.89 6.30
CA ARG A 79 -5.32 -34.07 7.12
C ARG A 79 -6.50 -34.47 8.00
N GLU A 80 -7.14 -33.51 8.68
CA GLU A 80 -8.32 -33.76 9.51
C GLU A 80 -9.49 -34.27 8.66
N LEU A 81 -9.75 -33.63 7.50
CA LEU A 81 -10.79 -34.07 6.57
C LEU A 81 -10.55 -35.50 6.05
N LEU A 82 -9.30 -35.82 5.69
CA LEU A 82 -8.93 -37.18 5.25
C LEU A 82 -9.02 -38.19 6.39
N ALA A 83 -8.65 -37.82 7.61
CA ALA A 83 -8.77 -38.68 8.79
C ALA A 83 -10.24 -38.97 9.11
N GLN A 84 -11.11 -37.96 9.03
CA GLN A 84 -12.56 -38.14 9.17
C GLN A 84 -13.10 -39.03 8.06
N ALA A 85 -12.70 -38.80 6.81
CA ALA A 85 -13.14 -39.63 5.68
C ALA A 85 -12.73 -41.10 5.85
N GLU A 86 -11.52 -41.36 6.31
CA GLU A 86 -11.03 -42.72 6.58
C GLU A 86 -11.78 -43.37 7.76
N LYS A 87 -12.07 -42.60 8.82
CA LYS A 87 -12.88 -43.09 9.93
C LYS A 87 -14.27 -43.52 9.47
N HIS A 88 -14.97 -42.68 8.70
CA HIS A 88 -16.30 -43.01 8.18
C HIS A 88 -16.25 -44.19 7.20
N ARG A 89 -15.16 -44.33 6.43
CA ARG A 89 -14.94 -45.50 5.56
C ARG A 89 -14.81 -46.79 6.37
N GLN A 90 -14.09 -46.76 7.49
CA GLN A 90 -13.95 -47.90 8.39
C GLN A 90 -15.28 -48.25 9.08
N GLU A 91 -16.04 -47.24 9.51
CA GLU A 91 -17.38 -47.41 10.07
C GLU A 91 -18.34 -48.07 9.05
N MET A 92 -18.31 -47.62 7.79
CA MET A 92 -19.08 -48.28 6.73
C MET A 92 -18.67 -49.73 6.47
N MET A 93 -17.38 -50.06 6.57
CA MET A 93 -16.93 -51.44 6.44
C MET A 93 -17.46 -52.31 7.60
N ALA A 94 -17.39 -51.81 8.83
CA ALA A 94 -17.91 -52.51 10.00
C ALA A 94 -19.43 -52.73 9.91
N LEU A 95 -20.18 -51.69 9.51
CA LEU A 95 -21.64 -51.77 9.32
C LEU A 95 -22.02 -52.77 8.22
N ARG A 96 -21.24 -52.85 7.12
CA ARG A 96 -21.46 -53.85 6.06
C ARG A 96 -21.22 -55.28 6.55
N ASP A 97 -20.20 -55.47 7.39
CA ASP A 97 -19.92 -56.77 8.00
C ASP A 97 -21.04 -57.19 8.97
N GLU A 98 -21.55 -56.25 9.77
CA GLU A 98 -22.70 -56.47 10.65
C GLU A 98 -23.98 -56.76 9.86
N MET A 99 -24.23 -56.03 8.76
CA MET A 99 -25.38 -56.26 7.89
C MET A 99 -25.33 -57.67 7.29
N THR A 100 -24.14 -58.12 6.89
CA THR A 100 -23.93 -59.48 6.38
C THR A 100 -24.24 -60.54 7.44
N ARG A 101 -23.89 -60.29 8.71
CA ARG A 101 -24.24 -61.18 9.83
C ARG A 101 -25.74 -61.17 10.12
N ALA A 102 -26.37 -60.00 10.16
CA ALA A 102 -27.82 -59.89 10.35
C ALA A 102 -28.62 -60.62 9.27
N VAL A 103 -28.17 -60.55 8.00
CA VAL A 103 -28.74 -61.33 6.89
C VAL A 103 -28.62 -62.84 7.13
N ASN A 104 -27.47 -63.29 7.64
CA ASN A 104 -27.26 -64.71 7.97
C ASN A 104 -28.11 -65.16 9.18
N GLU A 105 -28.40 -64.24 10.10
CA GLU A 105 -29.20 -64.47 11.31
C GLU A 105 -30.71 -64.25 11.09
N GLN A 106 -31.14 -63.88 9.87
CA GLN A 106 -32.52 -63.53 9.51
C GLN A 106 -33.10 -62.36 10.32
N ASP A 107 -32.26 -61.45 10.80
CA ASP A 107 -32.69 -60.25 11.49
C ASP A 107 -32.90 -59.10 10.50
N GLU A 108 -34.12 -59.04 9.96
CA GLU A 108 -34.51 -58.03 8.97
C GLU A 108 -34.60 -56.62 9.58
N GLN A 109 -34.87 -56.51 10.89
CA GLN A 109 -35.01 -55.22 11.56
C GLN A 109 -33.63 -54.56 11.74
N THR A 110 -32.64 -55.33 12.21
CA THR A 110 -31.25 -54.89 12.30
C THR A 110 -30.67 -54.57 10.91
N ARG A 111 -31.01 -55.35 9.88
CA ARG A 111 -30.59 -55.08 8.50
C ARG A 111 -31.08 -53.72 8.00
N GLN A 112 -32.35 -53.37 8.25
CA GLN A 112 -32.93 -52.09 7.81
C GLN A 112 -32.31 -50.90 8.53
N GLU A 113 -32.05 -51.01 9.84
CA GLU A 113 -31.39 -49.96 10.61
C GLU A 113 -29.95 -49.70 10.09
N LEU A 114 -29.18 -50.76 9.83
CA LEU A 114 -27.84 -50.67 9.27
C LEU A 114 -27.81 -50.06 7.85
N GLU A 115 -28.82 -50.36 7.03
CA GLU A 115 -28.94 -49.81 5.67
C GLU A 115 -29.23 -48.30 5.68
N VAL A 116 -30.04 -47.82 6.64
CA VAL A 116 -30.30 -46.39 6.84
C VAL A 116 -29.04 -45.66 7.28
N GLU A 117 -28.31 -46.20 8.26
CA GLU A 117 -27.06 -45.59 8.76
C GLU A 117 -25.96 -45.55 7.68
N LEU A 118 -25.82 -46.62 6.88
CA LEU A 118 -24.88 -46.64 5.74
C LEU A 118 -25.20 -45.56 4.70
N ASN A 119 -26.48 -45.39 4.38
CA ASN A 119 -26.91 -44.36 3.42
C ASN A 119 -26.69 -42.95 3.98
N GLY A 120 -26.96 -42.73 5.28
CA GLY A 120 -26.67 -41.46 5.95
C GLY A 120 -25.20 -41.11 5.91
N LEU A 121 -24.33 -42.04 6.31
CA LEU A 121 -22.88 -41.82 6.36
C LEU A 121 -22.27 -41.62 4.97
N ALA A 122 -22.78 -42.31 3.95
CA ALA A 122 -22.37 -42.12 2.56
C ALA A 122 -22.70 -40.71 2.04
N GLU A 123 -23.86 -40.18 2.42
CA GLU A 123 -24.28 -38.84 2.01
C GLU A 123 -23.49 -37.75 2.74
N GLU A 124 -23.20 -37.93 4.03
CA GLU A 124 -22.33 -37.02 4.78
C GLU A 124 -20.92 -36.95 4.17
N LEU A 125 -20.35 -38.10 3.79
CA LEU A 125 -19.06 -38.14 3.09
C LEU A 125 -19.08 -37.41 1.75
N ARG A 126 -20.18 -37.53 1.00
CA ARG A 126 -20.37 -36.83 -0.27
C ARG A 126 -20.39 -35.32 -0.05
N CYS A 127 -21.20 -34.84 0.90
CA CYS A 127 -21.33 -33.43 1.24
C CYS A 127 -20.00 -32.81 1.68
N VAL A 128 -19.29 -33.46 2.62
CA VAL A 128 -18.00 -32.97 3.13
C VAL A 128 -16.96 -32.87 2.00
N ARG A 129 -16.95 -33.85 1.09
CA ARG A 129 -16.03 -33.86 -0.05
C ARG A 129 -16.33 -32.74 -1.05
N GLU A 130 -17.61 -32.51 -1.35
CA GLU A 130 -18.05 -31.42 -2.23
C GLU A 130 -17.77 -30.04 -1.62
N GLU A 131 -18.04 -29.85 -0.32
CA GLU A 131 -17.72 -28.61 0.39
C GLU A 131 -16.23 -28.29 0.35
N SER A 132 -15.37 -29.29 0.58
CA SER A 132 -13.92 -29.14 0.50
C SER A 132 -13.47 -28.71 -0.91
N GLN A 133 -13.99 -29.35 -1.96
CA GLN A 133 -13.66 -29.01 -3.34
C GLN A 133 -14.16 -27.61 -3.73
N ASN A 134 -15.37 -27.27 -3.33
CA ASN A 134 -15.97 -25.96 -3.59
C ASN A 134 -15.20 -24.84 -2.89
N LEU A 135 -14.75 -25.07 -1.65
CA LEU A 135 -13.97 -24.08 -0.90
C LEU A 135 -12.65 -23.75 -1.60
N VAL A 136 -11.92 -24.76 -2.08
CA VAL A 136 -10.66 -24.57 -2.82
C VAL A 136 -10.91 -23.81 -4.13
N SER A 137 -11.89 -24.26 -4.91
CA SER A 137 -12.21 -23.66 -6.22
C SER A 137 -12.65 -22.19 -6.10
N ASN A 138 -13.57 -21.90 -5.17
CA ASN A 138 -14.06 -20.54 -4.95
C ASN A 138 -12.94 -19.60 -4.50
N TYR A 139 -12.06 -20.07 -3.62
CA TYR A 139 -10.93 -19.27 -3.14
C TYR A 139 -9.95 -18.94 -4.27
N ASP A 140 -9.59 -19.92 -5.10
CA ASP A 140 -8.67 -19.69 -6.22
C ASP A 140 -9.25 -18.71 -7.24
N ALA A 141 -10.56 -18.82 -7.53
CA ALA A 141 -11.26 -17.88 -8.41
C ALA A 141 -11.29 -16.46 -7.83
N GLU A 142 -11.58 -16.32 -6.55
CA GLU A 142 -11.64 -15.03 -5.88
C GLU A 142 -10.26 -14.38 -5.76
N LYS A 143 -9.22 -15.15 -5.45
CA LYS A 143 -7.82 -14.71 -5.49
C LYS A 143 -7.44 -14.18 -6.87
N ALA A 144 -7.73 -14.92 -7.93
CA ALA A 144 -7.44 -14.50 -9.30
C ALA A 144 -8.14 -13.18 -9.67
N ARG A 145 -9.39 -13.01 -9.23
CA ARG A 145 -10.16 -11.76 -9.43
C ARG A 145 -9.49 -10.58 -8.74
N PHE A 146 -9.14 -10.69 -7.47
CA PHE A 146 -8.50 -9.61 -6.71
C PHE A 146 -7.12 -9.27 -7.25
N GLU A 147 -6.30 -10.26 -7.57
CA GLU A 147 -5.00 -10.02 -8.20
C GLU A 147 -5.13 -9.30 -9.54
N GLY A 148 -6.16 -9.65 -10.34
CA GLY A 148 -6.48 -8.95 -11.58
C GLY A 148 -6.82 -7.47 -11.35
N GLN A 149 -7.65 -7.17 -10.35
CA GLN A 149 -8.03 -5.80 -9.99
C GLN A 149 -6.80 -4.99 -9.53
N ILE A 150 -5.95 -5.56 -8.68
CA ILE A 150 -4.74 -4.89 -8.19
C ILE A 150 -3.79 -4.60 -9.36
N ARG A 151 -3.58 -5.56 -10.27
CA ARG A 151 -2.75 -5.36 -11.46
C ARG A 151 -3.28 -4.21 -12.33
N ALA A 152 -4.59 -4.19 -12.61
CA ALA A 152 -5.20 -3.14 -13.41
C ALA A 152 -5.08 -1.76 -12.74
N MET A 153 -5.28 -1.70 -11.42
CA MET A 153 -5.15 -0.45 -10.66
C MET A 153 -3.70 0.05 -10.64
N ASN A 154 -2.73 -0.83 -10.43
CA ASN A 154 -1.30 -0.48 -10.46
C ASN A 154 -0.88 0.03 -11.82
N GLU A 155 -1.35 -0.59 -12.90
CA GLU A 155 -1.08 -0.12 -14.26
C GLU A 155 -1.66 1.28 -14.49
N ALA A 156 -2.89 1.52 -14.06
CA ALA A 156 -3.52 2.84 -14.17
C ALA A 156 -2.73 3.92 -13.40
N ILE A 157 -2.24 3.60 -12.19
CA ILE A 157 -1.39 4.50 -11.39
C ILE A 157 -0.07 4.78 -12.10
N ILE A 158 0.58 3.75 -12.67
CA ILE A 158 1.83 3.91 -13.41
C ILE A 158 1.61 4.84 -14.61
N GLU A 159 0.54 4.65 -15.36
CA GLU A 159 0.22 5.50 -16.51
C GLU A 159 -0.12 6.93 -16.10
N GLU A 160 -0.85 7.12 -15.00
CA GLU A 160 -1.12 8.44 -14.45
C GLU A 160 0.18 9.15 -14.02
N ASN A 161 1.08 8.45 -13.32
CA ASN A 161 2.38 8.99 -12.95
C ASN A 161 3.21 9.39 -14.16
N LYS A 162 3.28 8.54 -15.20
CA LYS A 162 3.98 8.88 -16.45
C LYS A 162 3.40 10.14 -17.10
N ARG A 163 2.07 10.30 -17.10
CA ARG A 163 1.42 11.51 -17.65
C ARG A 163 1.75 12.74 -16.82
N ALA A 164 1.72 12.62 -15.49
CA ALA A 164 2.07 13.70 -14.59
C ALA A 164 3.54 14.12 -14.78
N GLU A 165 4.46 13.14 -14.90
CA GLU A 165 5.87 13.39 -15.20
C GLU A 165 6.06 14.08 -16.55
N ALA A 166 5.39 13.61 -17.61
CA ALA A 166 5.48 14.24 -18.93
C ALA A 166 4.97 15.69 -18.93
N ALA A 167 3.85 15.95 -18.23
CA ALA A 167 3.32 17.31 -18.07
C ALA A 167 4.29 18.21 -17.29
N TYR A 168 4.90 17.69 -16.23
CA TYR A 168 5.90 18.40 -15.45
C TYR A 168 7.13 18.76 -16.29
N LEU A 169 7.67 17.81 -17.06
CA LEU A 169 8.79 18.04 -17.95
C LEU A 169 8.47 19.06 -19.05
N TRP A 170 7.27 19.00 -19.62
CA TRP A 170 6.82 19.98 -20.60
C TRP A 170 6.83 21.40 -20.01
N HIS A 171 6.29 21.56 -18.79
CA HIS A 171 6.28 22.84 -18.11
C HIS A 171 7.68 23.39 -17.83
N LEU A 172 8.62 22.54 -17.39
CA LEU A 172 10.01 22.95 -17.18
C LEU A 172 10.64 23.48 -18.46
N ARG A 173 10.44 22.76 -19.57
CA ARG A 173 11.01 23.14 -20.87
C ARG A 173 10.45 24.48 -21.38
N GLU A 174 9.17 24.71 -21.16
CA GLU A 174 8.52 25.97 -21.49
C GLU A 174 9.06 27.13 -20.63
N LEU A 175 9.28 26.91 -19.33
CA LEU A 175 9.89 27.90 -18.46
C LEU A 175 11.33 28.21 -18.86
N GLU A 176 12.14 27.20 -19.18
CA GLU A 176 13.51 27.40 -19.68
C GLU A 176 13.52 28.27 -20.94
N LYS A 177 12.62 27.99 -21.89
CA LYS A 177 12.49 28.79 -23.11
C LYS A 177 12.17 30.25 -22.80
N ARG A 178 11.22 30.51 -21.89
CA ARG A 178 10.85 31.87 -21.48
C ARG A 178 11.99 32.61 -20.79
N LEU A 179 12.73 31.93 -19.92
CA LEU A 179 13.90 32.49 -19.26
C LEU A 179 14.99 32.84 -20.29
N TYR A 180 15.21 31.95 -21.27
CA TYR A 180 16.16 32.19 -22.35
C TYR A 180 15.75 33.43 -23.17
N GLU A 181 14.50 33.51 -23.63
CA GLU A 181 13.97 34.68 -24.35
C GLU A 181 14.04 35.97 -23.53
N ALA A 182 13.76 35.90 -22.22
CA ALA A 182 13.89 37.06 -21.33
C ALA A 182 15.36 37.50 -21.17
N SER A 183 16.30 36.55 -21.07
CA SER A 183 17.72 36.85 -21.01
C SER A 183 18.22 37.50 -22.31
N LEU A 184 17.74 37.03 -23.47
CA LEU A 184 18.09 37.57 -24.77
C LEU A 184 17.58 39.01 -24.91
N ARG A 185 16.30 39.26 -24.56
CA ARG A 185 15.73 40.61 -24.53
C ARG A 185 16.52 41.54 -23.60
N SER A 186 16.90 41.05 -22.42
CA SER A 186 17.73 41.83 -21.50
C SER A 186 19.09 42.18 -22.13
N ALA A 187 19.73 41.24 -22.82
CA ALA A 187 21.00 41.48 -23.49
C ALA A 187 20.88 42.50 -24.63
N GLU A 188 19.81 42.42 -25.42
CA GLU A 188 19.47 43.41 -26.47
C GLU A 188 19.31 44.81 -25.85
N THR A 189 18.54 44.93 -24.76
CA THR A 189 18.39 46.23 -24.09
C THR A 189 19.70 46.77 -23.52
N ILE A 190 20.59 45.91 -23.01
CA ILE A 190 21.92 46.33 -22.52
C ILE A 190 22.77 46.83 -23.69
N GLN A 191 22.73 46.13 -24.83
CA GLN A 191 23.48 46.52 -26.02
C GLN A 191 22.98 47.84 -26.63
N GLU A 192 21.66 48.06 -26.64
CA GLU A 192 21.07 49.34 -27.03
C GLU A 192 21.54 50.45 -26.10
N LEU A 193 21.47 50.24 -24.78
CA LEU A 193 21.94 51.23 -23.80
C LEU A 193 23.44 51.52 -23.97
N ASP A 194 24.28 50.52 -24.22
CA ASP A 194 25.70 50.70 -24.49
C ASP A 194 25.95 51.53 -25.76
N GLY A 195 25.16 51.32 -26.82
CA GLY A 195 25.19 52.15 -28.03
C GLY A 195 24.88 53.62 -27.74
N TRP A 196 23.83 53.88 -26.97
CA TRP A 196 23.47 55.24 -26.53
C TRP A 196 24.57 55.88 -25.66
N ILE A 197 25.22 55.09 -24.79
CA ILE A 197 26.35 55.56 -23.98
C ILE A 197 27.56 55.91 -24.85
N ILE A 198 27.86 55.10 -25.88
CA ILE A 198 28.96 55.37 -26.83
C ILE A 198 28.68 56.63 -27.64
N ASP A 199 27.47 56.77 -28.20
CA ASP A 199 27.05 57.95 -28.98
C ASP A 199 27.07 59.23 -28.13
N ALA A 200 26.68 59.15 -26.85
CA ALA A 200 26.79 60.27 -25.91
C ALA A 200 28.24 60.62 -25.55
N ARG A 201 29.19 59.68 -25.73
CA ARG A 201 30.62 59.85 -25.39
C ARG A 201 31.48 60.26 -26.60
N THR A 202 31.02 59.98 -27.82
CA THR A 202 31.63 60.49 -29.06
C THR A 202 30.90 61.76 -29.52
N PRO A 203 31.48 62.97 -29.37
CA PRO A 203 30.85 64.16 -29.94
C PRO A 203 30.78 64.00 -31.46
N THR A 204 29.57 63.99 -32.00
CA THR A 204 29.31 63.91 -33.44
C THR A 204 30.02 65.05 -34.17
N ASN A 205 31.05 64.68 -34.94
CA ASN A 205 31.54 65.47 -36.06
C ASN A 205 30.51 65.39 -37.19
N THR A 206 29.35 66.01 -37.01
CA THR A 206 28.38 66.23 -38.08
C THR A 206 28.52 67.67 -38.57
N SER A 207 29.21 67.81 -39.69
CA SER A 207 29.01 68.84 -40.71
C SER A 207 28.64 70.23 -40.19
N ASN A 208 29.58 70.89 -39.52
CA ASN A 208 29.57 72.34 -39.42
C ASN A 208 30.86 72.90 -40.05
N PRO A 209 30.81 73.45 -41.28
CA PRO A 209 32.00 74.02 -41.92
C PRO A 209 32.60 75.22 -41.18
N SER A 210 31.96 75.71 -40.10
CA SER A 210 32.51 76.78 -39.25
C SER A 210 33.50 76.30 -38.17
N LEU A 211 33.54 75.01 -37.82
CA LEU A 211 34.49 74.50 -36.80
C LEU A 211 35.77 73.92 -37.39
N GLN A 212 35.82 73.70 -38.72
CA GLN A 212 37.06 73.36 -39.41
C GLN A 212 38.06 74.55 -39.43
N TYR A 213 37.57 75.78 -39.22
CA TYR A 213 38.39 76.98 -39.14
C TYR A 213 39.09 77.16 -37.77
N CYS A 214 38.59 76.57 -36.68
CA CYS A 214 39.22 76.74 -35.36
C CYS A 214 40.40 75.79 -35.11
N ALA A 215 40.49 74.66 -35.83
CA ALA A 215 41.63 73.75 -35.72
C ALA A 215 42.86 74.19 -36.54
N TYR A 216 42.71 75.12 -37.50
CA TYR A 216 43.83 75.65 -38.29
C TYR A 216 44.55 76.84 -37.64
N TYR A 217 43.93 77.54 -36.69
CA TYR A 217 44.56 78.70 -36.02
C TYR A 217 45.29 78.38 -34.71
N LEU A 218 45.13 77.17 -34.14
CA LEU A 218 45.91 76.73 -32.98
C LEU A 218 47.23 76.01 -33.34
N ASN A 219 47.48 75.74 -34.63
CA ASN A 219 48.76 75.20 -35.13
C ASN A 219 49.63 76.21 -35.89
N PHE A 220 49.18 77.47 -36.03
CA PHE A 220 49.96 78.58 -36.62
C PHE A 220 50.44 79.62 -35.58
N GLY A 221 50.41 79.26 -34.29
CA GLY A 221 50.93 80.06 -33.18
C GLY A 221 52.16 79.47 -32.48
N ALA A 222 52.89 78.57 -33.14
CA ALA A 222 54.09 77.91 -32.61
C ALA A 222 55.38 78.17 -33.42
N HIS A 223 55.37 79.14 -34.33
CA HIS A 223 56.58 79.69 -34.95
C HIS A 223 56.39 81.18 -35.24
N ILE A 224 56.68 82.01 -34.24
CA ILE A 224 57.44 83.27 -34.23
C ILE A 224 57.41 83.80 -32.78
#